data_AF-A0A7W0HUI4-F1
#
_entry.id   AF-A0A7W0HUI4-F1
#
_cell.length_a   1.000
_cell.length_b   1.000
_cell.length_c   1.000
_cell.angle_alpha   90.00
_cell.angle_beta   90.00
_cell.angle_gamma   90.00
#
_symmetry.space_group_name_H-M   'P 1'
#
loop_
_entity.id
_entity.type
_entity.pdbx_description
1 polymer ?
#
loop_
_entity_poly.entity_id
_entity_poly.type
_entity_poly.pdbx_seq_one_letter_code
_entity_poly.pdbx_strand_id
1 'polypeptide(L)'
;MLDLRCDVLTDAVAAQDPGAVLAAIQPLFEAARGTGADELTGALGRVCSLVARPDVPLGLRAELALLCGALVEEGADPLPLVEPVAEGLAQTLEKAAGFAEAWRAAGGKDLPGPPPNDRRTSALIRTLSGGLLHRPKRRISREEAKDLVVAWSVAERWSMPAVTLLQRSAELRADLAGRAARRGAGRLAVRADVEPRAGLSDDAPDDHPGARAAG
;
A
#
# COMPACT_ATOMS: atom_id res chain seq x y z
N MET A 1 -2.78 -18.62 -22.26
CA MET A 1 -2.47 -19.24 -20.94
C MET A 1 -2.81 -18.30 -19.79
N LEU A 2 -2.62 -16.99 -19.95
CA LEU A 2 -2.94 -15.98 -18.94
C LEU A 2 -4.42 -16.00 -18.51
N ASP A 3 -5.36 -16.18 -19.45
CA ASP A 3 -6.80 -16.30 -19.14
C ASP A 3 -7.12 -17.41 -18.15
N LEU A 4 -6.57 -18.61 -18.38
CA LEU A 4 -6.74 -19.74 -17.46
C LEU A 4 -6.21 -19.43 -16.06
N ARG A 5 -5.12 -18.66 -15.95
CA ARG A 5 -4.59 -18.24 -14.64
C ARG A 5 -5.50 -17.22 -13.96
N CYS A 6 -6.09 -16.31 -14.73
CA CYS A 6 -7.10 -15.38 -14.23
C CYS A 6 -8.37 -16.12 -13.76
N ASP A 7 -8.80 -17.17 -14.45
CA ASP A 7 -9.93 -18.01 -14.05
C ASP A 7 -9.65 -18.68 -12.70
N VAL A 8 -8.49 -19.35 -12.56
CA VAL A 8 -8.08 -19.99 -11.30
C VAL A 8 -8.06 -18.99 -10.13
N LEU A 9 -7.52 -17.79 -10.35
CA LEU A 9 -7.52 -16.74 -9.32
C LEU A 9 -8.94 -16.28 -8.97
N THR A 10 -9.81 -16.13 -9.98
CA THR A 10 -11.21 -15.74 -9.79
C THR A 10 -11.97 -16.79 -8.99
N ASP A 11 -11.78 -18.07 -9.32
CA ASP A 11 -12.40 -19.19 -8.62
C ASP A 11 -11.95 -19.28 -7.16
N ALA A 12 -10.65 -19.07 -6.90
CA ALA A 12 -10.11 -19.04 -5.54
C ALA A 12 -10.72 -17.90 -4.69
N VAL A 13 -10.91 -16.71 -5.29
CA VAL A 13 -11.61 -15.60 -4.63
C VAL A 13 -13.08 -15.93 -4.39
N ALA A 14 -13.77 -16.52 -5.37
CA ALA A 14 -15.17 -16.91 -5.24
C ALA A 14 -15.39 -17.98 -4.16
N ALA A 15 -14.45 -18.92 -4.03
CA ALA A 15 -14.44 -19.94 -2.99
C ALA A 15 -14.07 -19.40 -1.60
N GLN A 16 -13.71 -18.12 -1.48
CA GLN A 16 -13.20 -17.50 -0.26
C GLN A 16 -12.05 -18.29 0.36
N ASP A 17 -11.10 -18.73 -0.48
CA ASP A 17 -9.92 -19.48 -0.06
C ASP A 17 -8.66 -18.58 -0.18
N PRO A 18 -8.24 -17.91 0.91
CA PRO A 18 -7.03 -17.09 0.93
C PRO A 18 -5.77 -17.85 0.49
N GLY A 19 -5.67 -19.14 0.84
CA GLY A 19 -4.50 -19.95 0.50
C GLY A 19 -4.41 -20.18 -1.00
N ALA A 20 -5.54 -20.56 -1.62
CA ALA A 20 -5.61 -20.73 -3.07
C ALA A 20 -5.41 -19.41 -3.82
N VAL A 21 -5.92 -18.28 -3.32
CA VAL A 21 -5.69 -16.96 -3.92
C VAL A 21 -4.20 -16.65 -3.95
N LEU A 22 -3.51 -16.76 -2.80
CA LEU A 22 -2.07 -16.48 -2.71
C LEU A 22 -1.25 -17.44 -3.58
N ALA A 23 -1.63 -18.71 -3.65
CA ALA A 23 -0.98 -19.71 -4.50
C ALA A 23 -1.18 -19.43 -6.00
N ALA A 24 -2.26 -18.75 -6.40
CA ALA A 24 -2.56 -18.42 -7.79
C ALA A 24 -1.85 -17.16 -8.30
N ILE A 25 -1.39 -16.27 -7.41
CA ILE A 25 -0.73 -15.00 -7.79
C ILE A 25 0.55 -15.24 -8.58
N GLN A 26 1.50 -16.03 -8.06
CA GLN A 26 2.79 -16.23 -8.74
C GLN A 26 2.64 -16.89 -10.11
N PRO A 27 1.86 -17.98 -10.28
CA PRO A 27 1.65 -18.58 -11.60
C PRO A 27 0.99 -17.64 -12.62
N LEU A 28 0.13 -16.72 -12.17
CA LEU A 28 -0.46 -15.71 -13.04
C LEU A 28 0.60 -14.71 -13.50
N PHE A 29 1.40 -14.18 -12.57
CA PHE A 29 2.47 -13.25 -12.89
C PHE A 29 3.52 -13.87 -13.84
N GLU A 30 3.92 -15.12 -13.60
CA GLU A 30 4.83 -15.82 -14.53
C GLU A 30 4.22 -16.01 -15.92
N ALA A 31 2.92 -16.26 -16.01
CA ALA A 31 2.23 -16.36 -17.30
C ALA A 31 2.07 -15.01 -18.01
N ALA A 32 2.13 -13.90 -17.27
CA ALA A 32 2.05 -12.56 -17.81
C ALA A 32 3.36 -12.11 -18.49
N ARG A 33 4.51 -12.61 -18.05
CA ARG A 33 5.82 -12.25 -18.61
C ARG A 33 5.90 -12.54 -20.11
N GLY A 34 6.26 -11.52 -20.88
CA GLY A 34 6.38 -11.62 -22.34
C GLY A 34 5.04 -11.69 -23.09
N THR A 35 3.92 -11.47 -22.40
CA THR A 35 2.59 -11.33 -23.01
C THR A 35 2.40 -9.93 -23.59
N GLY A 36 1.57 -9.78 -24.63
CA GLY A 36 1.29 -8.48 -25.23
C GLY A 36 0.47 -7.55 -24.33
N ALA A 37 0.63 -6.24 -24.50
CA ALA A 37 0.00 -5.21 -23.68
C ALA A 37 -1.53 -5.31 -23.60
N ASP A 38 -2.22 -5.71 -24.68
CA ASP A 38 -3.67 -5.85 -24.71
C ASP A 38 -4.15 -7.01 -23.82
N GLU A 39 -3.48 -8.16 -23.88
CA GLU A 39 -3.77 -9.32 -23.03
C GLU A 39 -3.46 -9.01 -21.55
N LEU A 40 -2.35 -8.32 -21.29
CA LEU A 40 -2.02 -7.83 -19.94
C LEU A 40 -3.06 -6.86 -19.39
N THR A 41 -3.56 -5.96 -20.23
CA THR A 41 -4.62 -5.00 -19.86
C THR A 41 -5.94 -5.72 -19.58
N GLY A 42 -6.28 -6.74 -20.36
CA GLY A 42 -7.43 -7.61 -20.10
C GLY A 42 -7.31 -8.33 -18.75
N ALA A 43 -6.16 -8.95 -18.48
CA ALA A 43 -5.89 -9.61 -17.20
C ALA A 43 -5.96 -8.62 -16.02
N LEU A 44 -5.35 -7.44 -16.16
CA LEU A 44 -5.40 -6.37 -15.17
C LEU A 44 -6.84 -5.98 -14.84
N GLY A 45 -7.69 -5.75 -15.84
CA GLY A 45 -9.09 -5.39 -15.63
C GLY A 45 -9.85 -6.45 -14.82
N ARG A 46 -9.56 -7.73 -15.06
CA ARG A 46 -10.14 -8.85 -14.29
C ARG A 46 -9.66 -8.84 -12.84
N VAL A 47 -8.36 -8.68 -12.60
CA VAL A 47 -7.82 -8.64 -11.22
C VAL A 47 -8.29 -7.39 -10.48
N CYS A 48 -8.34 -6.22 -11.13
CA CYS A 48 -8.90 -4.99 -10.56
C CYS A 48 -10.35 -5.14 -10.11
N SER A 49 -11.16 -5.90 -10.86
CA SER A 49 -12.54 -6.22 -10.47
C SER A 49 -12.59 -7.01 -9.16
N LEU A 50 -11.59 -7.88 -8.89
CA LEU A 50 -11.45 -8.58 -7.61
C LEU A 50 -10.96 -7.65 -6.50
N VAL A 51 -10.04 -6.73 -6.79
CA VAL A 51 -9.57 -5.70 -5.84
C VAL A 51 -10.72 -4.77 -5.40
N ALA A 52 -11.68 -4.49 -6.26
CA ALA A 52 -12.82 -3.63 -5.95
C ALA A 52 -13.91 -4.32 -5.11
N ARG A 53 -13.86 -5.65 -4.93
CA ARG A 53 -14.89 -6.40 -4.22
C ARG A 53 -14.84 -6.16 -2.71
N PRO A 54 -15.96 -5.75 -2.08
CA PRO A 54 -16.01 -5.46 -0.65
C PRO A 54 -15.98 -6.72 0.23
N ASP A 55 -16.39 -7.86 -0.31
CA ASP A 55 -16.37 -9.16 0.37
C ASP A 55 -14.99 -9.82 0.40
N VAL A 56 -14.02 -9.28 -0.36
CA VAL A 56 -12.63 -9.74 -0.31
C VAL A 56 -11.91 -9.05 0.87
N PRO A 57 -11.29 -9.80 1.79
CA PRO A 57 -10.56 -9.24 2.91
C PRO A 57 -9.50 -8.21 2.47
N LEU A 58 -9.39 -7.10 3.21
CA LEU A 58 -8.49 -5.97 2.86
C LEU A 58 -7.03 -6.40 2.65
N GLY A 59 -6.54 -7.38 3.43
CA GLY A 59 -5.19 -7.93 3.26
C GLY A 59 -5.01 -8.68 1.94
N LEU A 60 -6.02 -9.43 1.47
CA LEU A 60 -5.98 -10.08 0.17
C LEU A 60 -6.13 -9.08 -0.97
N ARG A 61 -6.97 -8.05 -0.81
CA ARG A 61 -7.07 -6.95 -1.78
C ARG A 61 -5.73 -6.25 -2.00
N ALA A 62 -4.91 -6.12 -0.94
CA ALA A 62 -3.56 -5.56 -1.05
C ALA A 62 -2.63 -6.43 -1.92
N GLU A 63 -2.67 -7.75 -1.76
CA GLU A 63 -1.86 -8.69 -2.57
C GLU A 63 -2.30 -8.71 -4.04
N LEU A 64 -3.62 -8.64 -4.28
CA LEU A 64 -4.17 -8.51 -5.63
C LEU A 64 -3.79 -7.17 -6.27
N ALA A 65 -3.83 -6.07 -5.51
CA ALA A 65 -3.40 -4.76 -5.99
C ALA A 65 -1.90 -4.72 -6.32
N LEU A 66 -1.07 -5.42 -5.54
CA LEU A 66 0.35 -5.58 -5.82
C LEU A 66 0.57 -6.33 -7.15
N LEU A 67 -0.17 -7.42 -7.38
CA LEU A 67 -0.16 -8.12 -8.67
C LEU A 67 -0.55 -7.19 -9.81
N CYS A 68 -1.60 -6.38 -9.65
CA CYS A 68 -1.98 -5.40 -10.66
C CYS A 68 -0.86 -4.40 -10.97
N GLY A 69 -0.15 -3.89 -9.95
CA GLY A 69 1.02 -3.03 -10.13
C GLY A 69 2.11 -3.71 -10.97
N ALA A 70 2.37 -4.99 -10.70
CA ALA A 70 3.32 -5.78 -11.49
C ALA A 70 2.88 -5.96 -12.95
N LEU A 71 1.58 -6.16 -13.22
CA LEU A 71 1.06 -6.23 -14.60
C LEU A 71 1.23 -4.88 -15.34
N VAL A 72 1.07 -3.75 -14.66
CA VAL A 72 1.34 -2.42 -15.22
C VAL A 72 2.82 -2.25 -15.54
N GLU A 73 3.71 -2.76 -14.68
CA GLU A 73 5.15 -2.74 -14.93
C GLU A 73 5.54 -3.56 -16.16
N GLU A 74 4.86 -4.68 -16.41
CA GLU A 74 5.00 -5.50 -17.62
C GLU A 74 4.35 -4.90 -18.88
N GLY A 75 3.59 -3.79 -18.75
CA GLY A 75 3.07 -3.02 -19.89
C GLY A 75 1.54 -2.97 -20.03
N ALA A 76 0.78 -3.41 -19.03
CA ALA A 76 -0.67 -3.17 -18.99
C ALA A 76 -1.00 -1.67 -18.89
N ASP A 77 -2.15 -1.24 -19.44
CA ASP A 77 -2.68 0.11 -19.23
C ASP A 77 -3.00 0.33 -17.73
N PRO A 78 -2.40 1.32 -17.05
CA PRO A 78 -2.64 1.57 -15.63
C PRO A 78 -4.05 2.06 -15.30
N LEU A 79 -4.83 2.56 -16.26
CA LEU A 79 -6.08 3.27 -16.01
C LEU A 79 -7.10 2.46 -15.15
N PRO A 80 -7.33 1.15 -15.39
CA PRO A 80 -8.25 0.36 -14.57
C PRO A 80 -7.83 0.20 -13.10
N LEU A 81 -6.55 0.43 -12.78
CA LEU A 81 -5.99 0.24 -11.44
C LEU A 81 -6.14 1.48 -10.53
N VAL A 82 -6.40 2.65 -11.11
CA VAL A 82 -6.40 3.93 -10.40
C VAL A 82 -7.45 3.98 -9.29
N GLU A 83 -8.71 3.70 -9.60
CA GLU A 83 -9.80 3.75 -8.60
C GLU A 83 -9.62 2.68 -7.52
N PRO A 84 -9.40 1.38 -7.85
CA PRO A 84 -9.25 0.34 -6.83
C PRO A 84 -8.09 0.61 -5.86
N VAL A 85 -6.96 1.14 -6.35
CA VAL A 85 -5.81 1.50 -5.50
C VAL A 85 -6.07 2.74 -4.67
N ALA A 86 -6.67 3.79 -5.24
CA ALA A 86 -7.00 4.98 -4.47
C ALA A 86 -7.99 4.68 -3.33
N GLU A 87 -9.04 3.89 -3.60
CA GLU A 87 -10.03 3.44 -2.61
C GLU A 87 -9.36 2.58 -1.52
N GLY A 88 -8.62 1.54 -1.93
CA GLY A 88 -8.01 0.60 -1.00
C GLY A 88 -6.92 1.24 -0.13
N LEU A 89 -6.11 2.12 -0.71
CA LEU A 89 -5.11 2.89 0.03
C LEU A 89 -5.78 3.83 1.04
N ALA A 90 -6.79 4.60 0.62
CA ALA A 90 -7.51 5.50 1.53
C ALA A 90 -8.14 4.75 2.71
N GLN A 91 -8.84 3.65 2.42
CA GLN A 91 -9.44 2.79 3.45
C GLN A 91 -8.39 2.21 4.41
N THR A 92 -7.25 1.77 3.87
CA THR A 92 -6.16 1.18 4.65
C THR A 92 -5.51 2.22 5.55
N LEU A 93 -5.24 3.42 5.03
CA LEU A 93 -4.66 4.52 5.80
C LEU A 93 -5.61 4.96 6.92
N GLU A 94 -6.91 5.10 6.65
CA GLU A 94 -7.90 5.44 7.68
C GLU A 94 -7.91 4.41 8.83
N LYS A 95 -7.97 3.10 8.50
CA LYS A 95 -7.92 2.03 9.51
C LYS A 95 -6.56 1.96 10.21
N ALA A 96 -5.45 2.23 9.51
CA ALA A 96 -4.11 2.27 10.11
C ALA A 96 -3.97 3.45 11.11
N ALA A 97 -4.57 4.60 10.82
CA ALA A 97 -4.67 5.70 11.79
C ALA A 97 -5.50 5.27 13.02
N GLY A 98 -6.62 4.58 12.79
CA GLY A 98 -7.43 4.00 13.86
C GLY A 98 -6.66 3.00 14.73
N PHE A 99 -5.76 2.19 14.14
CA PHE A 99 -4.84 1.33 14.88
C PHE A 99 -3.94 2.14 15.82
N ALA A 100 -3.33 3.22 15.31
CA ALA A 100 -2.45 4.07 16.11
C ALA A 100 -3.17 4.73 17.29
N GLU A 101 -4.41 5.16 17.09
CA GLU A 101 -5.26 5.69 18.17
C GLU A 101 -5.60 4.62 19.21
N ALA A 102 -6.05 3.45 18.76
CA ALA A 102 -6.41 2.33 19.64
C ALA A 102 -5.20 1.83 20.45
N TRP A 103 -4.02 1.79 19.83
CA TRP A 103 -2.77 1.40 20.49
C TRP A 103 -2.40 2.35 21.63
N ARG A 104 -2.44 3.66 21.39
CA ARG A 104 -2.19 4.67 22.42
C ARG A 104 -3.23 4.61 23.54
N ALA A 105 -4.51 4.39 23.19
CA ALA A 105 -5.58 4.24 24.17
C ALA A 105 -5.44 2.98 25.04
N ALA A 106 -4.74 1.95 24.55
CA ALA A 106 -4.36 0.75 25.29
C ALA A 106 -3.09 0.94 26.14
N GLY A 107 -2.47 2.12 26.14
CA GLY A 107 -1.25 2.42 26.88
C GLY A 107 0.05 2.14 26.12
N GLY A 108 -0.04 1.84 24.83
CA GLY A 108 1.13 1.69 23.95
C GLY A 108 1.84 3.03 23.74
N LYS A 109 3.18 3.02 23.88
CA LYS A 109 4.02 4.21 23.66
C LYS A 109 4.43 4.34 22.20
N ASP A 110 5.27 3.42 21.73
CA ASP A 110 5.73 3.37 20.35
C ASP A 110 4.84 2.49 19.50
N LEU A 111 4.57 2.90 18.26
CA LEU A 111 3.81 2.07 17.33
C LEU A 111 4.62 0.81 16.99
N PRO A 112 4.05 -0.40 17.14
CA PRO A 112 4.73 -1.61 16.72
C PRO A 112 4.89 -1.61 15.20
N GLY A 113 5.99 -2.17 14.69
CA GLY A 113 6.08 -2.48 13.27
C GLY A 113 5.00 -3.48 12.82
N PRO A 114 4.81 -3.68 11.50
CA PRO A 114 3.92 -4.71 10.97
C PRO A 114 4.22 -6.09 11.58
N PRO A 115 3.20 -6.86 11.99
CA PRO A 115 3.40 -8.17 12.60
C PRO A 115 4.00 -9.16 11.58
N PRO A 116 5.11 -9.85 11.92
CA PRO A 116 5.76 -10.77 10.99
C PRO A 116 5.08 -12.15 10.89
N ASN A 117 4.12 -12.45 11.76
CA ASN A 117 3.41 -13.73 11.80
C ASN A 117 2.07 -13.65 12.55
N ASP A 118 1.25 -14.69 12.40
CA ASP A 118 -0.09 -14.78 12.99
C ASP A 118 -0.09 -14.73 14.52
N ARG A 119 0.99 -15.20 15.17
CA ARG A 119 1.12 -15.14 16.63
C ARG A 119 1.24 -13.69 17.10
N ARG A 120 2.06 -12.88 16.42
CA ARG A 120 2.20 -11.43 16.67
C ARG A 120 0.90 -10.69 16.33
N THR A 121 0.25 -11.01 15.21
CA THR A 121 -1.06 -10.47 14.83
C THR A 121 -2.10 -10.72 15.94
N SER A 122 -2.20 -11.97 16.41
CA SER A 122 -3.12 -12.36 17.48
C SER A 122 -2.84 -11.66 18.81
N ALA A 123 -1.56 -11.39 19.12
CA ALA A 123 -1.18 -10.64 20.31
C ALA A 123 -1.64 -9.18 20.23
N LEU A 124 -1.43 -8.51 19.09
CA LEU A 124 -1.90 -7.14 18.88
C LEU A 124 -3.43 -7.04 18.97
N ILE A 125 -4.16 -7.95 18.33
CA ILE A 125 -5.63 -8.00 18.40
C ILE A 125 -6.08 -8.10 19.87
N ARG A 126 -5.46 -9.00 20.64
CA ARG A 126 -5.80 -9.20 22.06
C ARG A 126 -5.52 -7.97 22.90
N THR A 127 -4.41 -7.27 22.64
CA THR A 127 -4.08 -6.03 23.34
C THR A 127 -5.14 -4.96 23.10
N LEU A 128 -5.51 -4.73 21.83
CA LEU A 128 -6.51 -3.71 21.49
C LEU A 128 -7.92 -4.06 21.98
N SER A 129 -8.29 -5.34 21.98
CA SER A 129 -9.60 -5.80 22.47
C SER A 129 -9.69 -5.91 24.00
N GLY A 130 -8.68 -5.45 24.76
CA GLY A 130 -8.73 -5.36 26.22
C GLY A 130 -8.15 -6.55 27.00
N GLY A 131 -7.07 -7.15 26.51
CA GLY A 131 -6.34 -8.23 27.19
C GLY A 131 -5.70 -7.82 28.53
N LEU A 132 -6.25 -8.38 29.61
CA LEU A 132 -5.75 -8.67 30.97
C LEU A 132 -5.03 -7.62 31.84
N LEU A 133 -4.43 -6.54 31.34
CA LEU A 133 -3.57 -5.69 32.20
C LEU A 133 -3.97 -4.21 32.32
N HIS A 134 -4.74 -3.66 31.38
CA HIS A 134 -5.24 -2.27 31.46
C HIS A 134 -6.71 -2.20 31.05
N ARG A 135 -7.51 -1.36 31.73
CA ARG A 135 -8.84 -0.94 31.26
C ARG A 135 -8.61 0.17 30.23
N PRO A 136 -8.62 -0.10 28.91
CA PRO A 136 -8.48 0.97 27.94
C PRO A 136 -9.66 1.94 28.07
N LYS A 137 -9.41 3.23 27.81
CA LYS A 137 -10.47 4.26 27.81
C LYS A 137 -11.55 3.99 26.76
N ARG A 138 -11.21 3.22 25.70
CA ARG A 138 -12.11 2.75 24.65
C ARG A 138 -11.88 1.25 24.45
N ARG A 139 -12.91 0.43 24.69
CA ARG A 139 -12.89 -0.99 24.30
C ARG A 139 -13.44 -1.10 22.89
N ILE A 140 -12.65 -1.65 21.98
CA ILE A 140 -13.09 -2.00 20.63
C ILE A 140 -13.38 -3.51 20.55
N SER A 141 -14.23 -3.92 19.61
CA SER A 141 -14.53 -5.34 19.41
C SER A 141 -13.29 -6.09 18.90
N ARG A 142 -13.27 -7.42 19.05
CA ARG A 142 -12.18 -8.25 18.49
C ARG A 142 -12.12 -8.16 16.97
N GLU A 143 -13.27 -8.00 16.33
CA GLU A 143 -13.39 -7.84 14.88
C GLU A 143 -12.84 -6.48 14.43
N GLU A 144 -13.22 -5.39 15.11
CA GLU A 144 -12.64 -4.06 14.86
C GLU A 144 -11.12 -4.08 15.09
N ALA A 145 -10.65 -4.71 16.17
CA ALA A 145 -9.21 -4.87 16.43
C ALA A 145 -8.50 -5.65 15.32
N LYS A 146 -9.12 -6.71 14.78
CA LYS A 146 -8.59 -7.47 13.64
C LYS A 146 -8.45 -6.59 12.41
N ASP A 147 -9.49 -5.82 12.08
CA ASP A 147 -9.49 -4.91 10.93
C ASP A 147 -8.39 -3.85 11.02
N LEU A 148 -8.24 -3.22 12.19
CA LEU A 148 -7.21 -2.21 12.42
C LEU A 148 -5.80 -2.81 12.32
N VAL A 149 -5.58 -3.99 12.91
CA VAL A 149 -4.28 -4.69 12.84
C VAL A 149 -3.97 -5.09 11.39
N VAL A 150 -4.94 -5.64 10.65
CA VAL A 150 -4.73 -6.00 9.24
C VAL A 150 -4.37 -4.77 8.44
N ALA A 151 -5.12 -3.67 8.56
CA ALA A 151 -4.85 -2.43 7.83
C ALA A 151 -3.45 -1.87 8.15
N TRP A 152 -3.06 -1.84 9.43
CA TRP A 152 -1.71 -1.47 9.84
C TRP A 152 -0.63 -2.35 9.19
N SER A 153 -0.91 -3.64 9.05
CA SER A 153 0.04 -4.62 8.49
C SER A 153 0.21 -4.52 6.98
N VAL A 154 -0.81 -4.04 6.25
CA VAL A 154 -0.82 -4.02 4.78
C VAL A 154 -0.71 -2.61 4.18
N ALA A 155 -0.58 -1.57 5.02
CA ALA A 155 -0.44 -0.18 4.56
C ALA A 155 0.72 0.01 3.57
N GLU A 156 1.87 -0.60 3.86
CA GLU A 156 3.04 -0.56 2.97
C GLU A 156 2.76 -1.26 1.62
N ARG A 157 2.09 -2.42 1.64
CA ARG A 157 1.73 -3.13 0.41
C ARG A 157 0.83 -2.31 -0.50
N TRP A 158 -0.12 -1.56 0.05
CA TRP A 158 -0.96 -0.65 -0.75
C TRP A 158 -0.20 0.54 -1.32
N SER A 159 0.91 0.95 -0.69
CA SER A 159 1.73 2.05 -1.19
C SER A 159 2.49 1.69 -2.47
N MET A 160 2.86 0.41 -2.65
CA MET A 160 3.62 -0.04 -3.82
C MET A 160 2.90 0.20 -5.16
N PRO A 161 1.68 -0.34 -5.40
CA PRO A 161 0.98 -0.07 -6.66
C PRO A 161 0.59 1.41 -6.79
N ALA A 162 0.39 2.13 -5.68
CA ALA A 162 0.16 3.56 -5.74
C ALA A 162 1.40 4.31 -6.27
N VAL A 163 2.61 3.95 -5.82
CA VAL A 163 3.87 4.52 -6.34
C VAL A 163 4.03 4.20 -7.82
N THR A 164 3.75 2.96 -8.25
CA THR A 164 3.77 2.58 -9.68
C THR A 164 2.86 3.48 -10.51
N LEU A 165 1.63 3.75 -10.06
CA LEU A 165 0.69 4.65 -10.74
C LEU A 165 1.19 6.11 -10.78
N LEU A 166 1.71 6.63 -9.67
CA LEU A 166 2.18 8.01 -9.55
C LEU A 166 3.44 8.27 -10.42
N GLN A 167 4.30 7.27 -10.58
CA GLN A 167 5.49 7.36 -11.44
C GLN A 167 5.12 7.41 -12.93
N ARG A 168 4.00 6.81 -13.34
CA ARG A 168 3.64 6.65 -14.76
C ARG A 168 2.89 7.85 -15.35
N SER A 169 2.25 8.70 -14.56
CA SER A 169 1.54 9.88 -15.12
C SER A 169 1.40 11.06 -14.15
N ALA A 170 1.69 12.27 -14.66
CA ALA A 170 1.46 13.53 -13.95
C ALA A 170 -0.03 13.82 -13.73
N GLU A 171 -0.88 13.39 -14.66
CA GLU A 171 -2.34 13.54 -14.57
C GLU A 171 -2.89 12.62 -13.49
N LEU A 172 -2.38 11.38 -13.40
CA LEU A 172 -2.73 10.46 -12.31
C LEU A 172 -2.29 11.01 -10.94
N ARG A 173 -1.12 11.66 -10.85
CA ARG A 173 -0.70 12.35 -9.63
C ARG A 173 -1.68 13.44 -9.20
N ALA A 174 -2.15 14.25 -10.14
CA ALA A 174 -3.12 15.32 -9.86
C ALA A 174 -4.49 14.77 -9.42
N ASP A 175 -4.98 13.72 -10.09
CA ASP A 175 -6.26 13.09 -9.76
C ASP A 175 -6.25 12.38 -8.39
N LEU A 176 -5.20 11.60 -8.10
CA LEU A 176 -5.02 10.96 -6.79
C LEU A 176 -4.95 11.96 -5.64
N ALA A 177 -4.22 13.06 -5.80
CA ALA A 177 -4.15 14.13 -4.79
C ALA A 177 -5.53 14.74 -4.52
N GLY A 178 -6.31 15.01 -5.58
CA GLY A 178 -7.67 15.54 -5.46
C GLY A 178 -8.65 14.57 -4.79
N ARG A 179 -8.47 13.25 -4.95
CA ARG A 179 -9.29 12.22 -4.29
C ARG A 179 -8.93 12.03 -2.82
N ALA A 180 -7.64 11.99 -2.50
CA ALA A 180 -7.16 11.88 -1.12
C ALA A 180 -7.63 13.07 -0.26
N ALA A 181 -7.62 14.28 -0.83
CA ALA A 181 -8.13 15.49 -0.19
C ALA A 181 -9.64 15.39 0.12
N ARG A 182 -10.46 14.87 -0.81
CA ARG A 182 -11.92 14.71 -0.65
C ARG A 182 -12.30 13.70 0.43
N ARG A 183 -11.44 12.71 0.71
CA ARG A 183 -11.72 11.64 1.69
C ARG A 183 -11.18 11.91 3.09
N GLY A 184 -10.57 13.07 3.33
CA GLY A 184 -10.06 13.41 4.66
C GLY A 184 -8.81 12.61 5.09
N ALA A 185 -8.08 12.02 4.14
CA ALA A 185 -6.84 11.28 4.38
C ALA A 185 -5.68 12.16 4.93
N GLY A 186 -5.90 13.47 5.09
CA GLY A 186 -4.99 14.41 5.73
C GLY A 186 -4.65 14.13 7.20
N ARG A 187 -5.17 13.05 7.80
CA ARG A 187 -4.83 12.64 9.18
C ARG A 187 -3.55 11.81 9.28
N LEU A 188 -2.99 11.34 8.15
CA LEU A 188 -1.75 10.56 8.09
C LEU A 188 -0.56 11.35 7.51
N ALA A 189 -0.64 12.68 7.49
CA ALA A 189 0.54 13.53 7.40
C ALA A 189 1.39 13.38 8.68
N VAL A 190 2.02 12.20 8.81
CA VAL A 190 3.10 11.95 9.75
C VAL A 190 4.27 12.77 9.25
N ARG A 191 4.53 13.89 9.93
CA ARG A 191 5.79 14.62 10.01
C ARG A 191 6.77 14.36 8.87
N ALA A 192 6.65 15.15 7.81
CA ALA A 192 7.82 15.62 7.08
C ALA A 192 8.44 16.82 7.84
N ASP A 193 8.71 16.65 9.15
CA ASP A 193 9.71 17.48 9.85
C ASP A 193 11.08 16.82 9.59
N VAL A 194 11.45 16.75 8.32
CA VAL A 194 12.86 16.72 7.93
C VAL A 194 13.16 18.16 7.61
N GLU A 195 13.65 18.91 8.61
CA GLU A 195 14.30 20.17 8.31
C GLU A 195 15.36 19.91 7.22
N PRO A 196 15.33 20.65 6.10
CA PRO A 196 16.43 20.57 5.16
C PRO A 196 17.65 21.08 5.92
N ARG A 197 18.63 20.18 6.15
CA ARG A 197 19.97 20.59 6.55
C ARG A 197 20.49 21.51 5.45
N ALA A 198 20.33 22.82 5.66
CA ALA A 198 21.03 23.85 4.92
C ALA A 198 22.53 23.60 5.15
N GLY A 199 23.15 23.00 4.15
CA GLY A 199 24.53 22.56 4.17
C GLY A 199 25.00 22.15 2.77
N LEU A 200 24.55 22.90 1.76
CA LEU A 200 25.28 23.03 0.51
C LEU A 200 26.18 24.25 0.70
N SER A 201 27.41 24.01 1.15
CA SER A 201 28.49 24.97 0.96
C SER A 201 28.73 25.08 -0.54
N ASP A 202 28.52 26.31 -1.00
CA ASP A 202 28.78 26.86 -2.31
C ASP A 202 30.30 26.87 -2.53
N ASP A 203 30.89 25.78 -3.02
CA ASP A 203 32.24 25.80 -3.58
C ASP A 203 32.14 26.32 -5.02
N ALA A 204 32.17 27.65 -5.14
CA ALA A 204 32.42 28.33 -6.39
C ALA A 204 33.84 28.00 -6.90
N PRO A 205 34.05 27.83 -8.22
CA PRO A 205 35.38 27.70 -8.77
C PRO A 205 36.12 29.04 -8.68
N ASP A 206 37.27 29.02 -8.00
CA ASP A 206 38.22 30.14 -7.93
C ASP A 206 38.67 30.52 -9.36
N ASP A 207 38.23 31.69 -9.80
CA ASP A 207 38.70 32.35 -11.02
C ASP A 207 40.18 32.72 -10.83
N HIS A 208 41.05 32.14 -11.66
CA HIS A 208 42.43 32.60 -11.81
C HIS A 208 42.48 33.90 -12.62
N PRO A 209 43.05 35.01 -12.10
CA PRO A 209 43.62 36.03 -12.93
C PRO A 209 45.13 35.81 -13.00
N GLY A 210 45.61 35.38 -14.16
CA GLY A 210 47.02 35.51 -14.50
C GLY A 210 47.39 37.00 -14.63
N ALA A 211 48.55 37.39 -14.11
CA ALA A 211 49.68 37.87 -14.90
C ALA A 211 50.67 38.75 -14.11
N ARG A 212 51.96 38.49 -14.38
CA ARG A 212 53.10 39.44 -14.46
C ARG A 212 53.79 39.90 -13.16
N ALA A 213 55.02 39.41 -12.98
CA ALA A 213 56.27 40.09 -13.37
C ALA A 213 57.36 40.16 -12.28
N ALA A 214 58.59 39.98 -12.78
CA ALA A 214 59.88 40.51 -12.32
C ALA A 214 60.59 39.85 -11.13
N GLY A 215 61.82 39.41 -11.39
CA GLY A 215 62.82 38.96 -10.40
C GLY A 215 63.70 37.86 -10.94
#